data_AF-A0A183HKH8-F1
#
_entry.id   AF-A0A183HKH8-F1
#
_cell.length_a   1.000
_cell.length_b   1.000
_cell.length_c   1.000
_cell.angle_alpha   90.00
_cell.angle_beta   90.00
_cell.angle_gamma   90.00
#
_symmetry.space_group_name_H-M   'P 1'
#
loop_
_entity.id
_entity.type
_entity.pdbx_description
1 polymer ?
#
loop_
_entity_poly.entity_id
_entity_poly.type
_entity_poly.pdbx_seq_one_letter_code
_entity_poly.pdbx_strand_id
1 'polypeptide(L)' 'MLLQHEKRDDSMIARKKNEKLVLNGCNPDSIKNECSWDERCVPVNGDHFRGWCIPESLRNAIINN' A
#
# COMPACT_ATOMS: atom_id res chain seq x y z
N MET A 1 31.25 -14.81 37.59
CA MET A 1 30.67 -13.44 37.67
C MET A 1 30.69 -12.87 36.27
N LEU A 2 29.70 -12.26 35.67
CA LEU A 2 28.26 -12.03 35.88
C LEU A 2 27.79 -11.52 34.49
N LEU A 3 26.59 -11.90 34.06
CA LEU A 3 25.96 -11.38 32.85
C LEU A 3 25.98 -9.84 32.84
N GLN A 4 26.18 -9.24 31.67
CA GLN A 4 25.67 -7.90 31.39
C GLN A 4 24.64 -7.96 30.26
N HIS A 5 23.40 -7.74 30.68
CA HIS A 5 22.19 -7.53 29.89
C HIS A 5 22.29 -6.32 28.96
N GLU A 6 21.79 -6.51 27.73
CA GLU A 6 20.64 -5.81 27.13
C GLU A 6 20.69 -4.28 26.85
N LYS A 7 20.10 -3.94 25.69
CA LYS A 7 19.50 -2.66 25.25
C LYS A 7 20.38 -1.66 24.49
N ARG A 8 20.17 -1.61 23.17
CA ARG A 8 19.33 -0.56 22.53
C ARG A 8 19.29 -0.76 21.00
N ASP A 9 18.28 -1.50 20.56
CA ASP A 9 17.56 -1.17 19.34
C ASP A 9 16.88 0.19 19.55
N ASP A 10 17.51 1.29 19.12
CA ASP A 10 16.81 2.57 18.99
C ASP A 10 17.58 3.47 18.02
N SER A 11 16.87 4.07 17.06
CA SER A 11 17.38 5.01 16.04
C SER A 11 17.81 4.45 14.67
N MET A 12 17.01 3.54 14.10
CA MET A 12 16.80 3.53 12.64
C MET A 12 15.32 3.71 12.26
N ILE A 13 14.55 4.46 13.07
CA ILE A 13 13.33 5.10 12.55
C ILE A 13 13.79 6.32 11.74
N ALA A 14 14.37 6.05 10.58
CA ALA A 14 14.59 7.05 9.56
C ALA A 14 13.24 7.72 9.31
N ARG A 15 13.22 9.02 9.54
CA ARG A 15 12.09 9.93 9.35
C ARG A 15 11.33 9.54 8.07
N LYS A 16 10.22 8.81 8.23
CA LYS A 16 9.30 8.51 7.13
C LYS A 16 8.69 9.86 6.77
N LYS A 17 9.31 10.54 5.80
CA LYS A 17 8.70 11.70 5.14
C LYS A 17 7.28 11.27 4.78
N ASN A 18 6.32 12.18 4.86
CA ASN A 18 4.97 11.94 4.37
C ASN A 18 5.03 11.68 2.86
N GLU A 19 5.42 10.48 2.47
CA GLU A 19 5.44 10.00 1.11
C GLU A 19 3.98 9.93 0.70
N LYS A 20 3.56 10.92 -0.08
CA LYS A 20 2.22 10.97 -0.63
C LYS A 20 2.03 9.68 -1.43
N LEU A 21 1.14 8.81 -0.95
CA LEU A 21 0.74 7.64 -1.70
C LEU A 21 0.01 8.11 -2.95
N VAL A 22 0.58 7.82 -4.12
CA VAL A 22 -0.03 8.12 -5.41
C VAL A 22 -0.60 6.82 -5.95
N LEU A 23 -1.92 6.79 -6.16
CA LEU A 23 -2.61 5.69 -6.81
C LEU A 23 -2.92 6.10 -8.25
N ASN A 24 -2.67 5.18 -9.18
CA ASN A 24 -3.03 5.39 -10.58
C ASN A 24 -4.54 5.18 -10.75
N GLY A 25 -5.16 5.98 -11.61
CA GLY A 25 -6.55 5.76 -12.02
C GLY A 25 -6.64 4.60 -13.00
N CYS A 26 -7.75 3.88 -12.96
CA CYS A 26 -8.08 2.83 -13.92
C CYS A 26 -9.58 2.87 -14.26
N ASN A 27 -9.96 2.24 -15.36
CA ASN A 27 -11.35 1.96 -15.70
C ASN A 27 -11.70 0.50 -15.38
N PRO A 28 -12.54 0.24 -14.35
CA PRO A 28 -12.98 -1.09 -13.94
C PRO A 28 -13.69 -1.91 -15.04
N ASP A 29 -14.36 -1.24 -15.98
CA ASP A 29 -15.05 -1.86 -17.12
C ASP A 29 -14.14 -2.02 -18.36
N SER A 30 -12.88 -1.58 -18.29
CA SER A 30 -11.93 -1.75 -19.39
C SER A 30 -11.56 -3.22 -19.54
N ILE A 31 -11.63 -3.73 -20.78
CA ILE A 31 -11.15 -5.08 -21.13
C ILE A 31 -9.62 -5.16 -21.00
N LYS A 32 -8.93 -4.03 -21.11
CA LYS A 32 -7.47 -3.96 -20.96
C LYS A 32 -7.11 -3.69 -19.51
N ASN A 33 -6.16 -4.44 -18.99
CA ASN A 33 -5.60 -4.14 -17.67
C ASN A 33 -4.74 -2.87 -17.76
N GLU A 34 -5.19 -1.81 -17.09
CA GLU A 34 -4.50 -0.52 -17.02
C GLU A 34 -3.57 -0.43 -15.80
N CYS A 35 -3.71 -1.36 -14.87
CA CYS A 35 -2.90 -1.43 -13.66
C CYS A 35 -1.64 -2.28 -13.87
N SER A 36 -0.66 -2.10 -13.00
CA SER A 36 0.52 -2.97 -12.95
C SER A 36 0.13 -4.41 -12.61
N TRP A 37 1.03 -5.36 -12.84
CA TRP A 37 0.78 -6.79 -12.60
C TRP A 37 0.34 -7.10 -11.15
N ASP A 38 0.93 -6.43 -10.17
CA ASP A 38 0.64 -6.62 -8.73
C ASP A 38 -0.43 -5.65 -8.18
N GLU A 39 -1.15 -4.98 -9.08
CA GLU A 39 -2.19 -4.02 -8.75
C GLU A 39 -3.55 -4.50 -9.25
N ARG A 40 -4.60 -4.25 -8.47
CA ARG A 40 -5.98 -4.54 -8.86
C ARG A 40 -6.75 -3.25 -9.05
N CYS A 41 -7.46 -3.12 -10.17
CA CYS A 41 -8.39 -2.02 -10.37
C CYS A 41 -9.61 -2.19 -9.44
N VAL A 42 -9.86 -1.21 -8.58
CA VAL A 42 -10.98 -1.17 -7.65
C VAL A 42 -11.88 0.01 -8.01
N PRO A 43 -13.18 -0.20 -8.32
CA PRO A 43 -14.11 0.88 -8.65
C PRO A 43 -14.31 1.82 -7.46
N VAL A 44 -14.49 3.11 -7.74
CA VAL A 44 -14.96 4.08 -6.76
C VAL A 44 -16.48 3.93 -6.62
N ASN A 45 -17.00 3.94 -5.40
CA ASN A 45 -18.43 3.79 -5.16
C ASN A 45 -19.25 4.79 -6.00
N GLY A 46 -20.12 4.27 -6.85
CA GLY A 46 -21.03 5.05 -7.68
C GLY A 46 -20.52 5.39 -9.09
N ASP A 47 -19.28 5.06 -9.44
CA ASP A 47 -18.74 5.25 -10.79
C ASP A 47 -17.99 4.00 -11.27
N HIS A 48 -18.61 3.25 -12.17
CA HIS A 48 -18.05 2.01 -12.71
C HIS A 48 -16.93 2.27 -13.73
N PHE A 49 -16.84 3.49 -14.27
CA PHE A 49 -15.81 3.88 -15.23
C PHE A 49 -14.56 4.48 -14.55
N ARG A 50 -14.62 4.71 -13.24
CA ARG A 50 -13.52 5.27 -12.47
C ARG A 50 -13.16 4.39 -11.29
N GLY A 51 -11.93 3.91 -11.29
CA GLY A 51 -11.34 3.13 -10.23
C GLY A 51 -9.92 3.56 -9.92
N TRP A 52 -9.33 2.90 -8.95
CA TRP A 52 -7.94 3.06 -8.54
C TRP A 52 -7.20 1.73 -8.65
N CYS A 53 -5.97 1.76 -9.15
CA CYS A 53 -5.04 0.65 -9.08
C CYS A 53 -4.53 0.54 -7.64
N ILE A 54 -4.96 -0.51 -6.94
CA ILE A 54 -4.59 -0.77 -5.55
C ILE A 54 -3.57 -1.91 -5.52
N PRO A 55 -2.34 -1.69 -5.03
CA PRO A 55 -1.38 -2.77 -4.89
C PRO A 55 -1.80 -3.75 -3.80
N GLU A 56 -1.48 -5.03 -3.99
CA GLU A 56 -1.87 -6.10 -3.05
C GLU A 56 -1.35 -5.84 -1.63
N SER A 57 -0.12 -5.33 -1.50
CA SER A 57 0.48 -4.96 -0.22
C SER A 57 -0.34 -3.94 0.56
N LEU A 58 -0.91 -2.94 -0.12
CA LEU A 58 -1.77 -1.92 0.50
C LEU A 58 -3.12 -2.53 0.91
N ARG A 59 -3.70 -3.39 0.07
CA ARG A 59 -4.94 -4.09 0.40
C ARG A 59 -4.77 -4.96 1.64
N ASN A 60 -3.67 -5.69 1.73
CA ASN A 60 -3.36 -6.55 2.88
C ASN A 60 -3.09 -5.74 4.15
N ALA A 61 -2.47 -4.56 4.03
CA ALA A 61 -2.25 -3.66 5.15
C ALA A 61 -3.56 -3.07 5.73
N ILE A 62 -4.59 -2.89 4.90
CA ILE A 62 -5.90 -2.37 5.33
C ILE A 62 -6.77 -3.47 5.97
N ILE A 63 -6.77 -4.68 5.42
CA ILE A 63 -7.64 -5.77 5.87
C ILE A 63 -7.16 -6.39 7.19
N ASN A 64 -5.84 -6.48 7.42
CA ASN A 64 -5.27 -7.12 8.60
C ASN A 64 -5.04 -6.16 9.78
N ASN A 65 -5.88 -5.13 9.94
CA ASN A 65 -5.86 -4.22 11.09
C ASN A 65 -6.89 -4.64 12.14
#